data_AF-A0A484C8I9-F1
#
_entry.id   AF-A0A484C8I9-F1
#
_cell.length_a   1.000
_cell.length_b   1.000
_cell.length_c   1.000
_cell.angle_alpha   90.00
_cell.angle_beta   90.00
_cell.angle_gamma   90.00
#
_symmetry.space_group_name_H-M   'P 1'
#
loop_
_entity.id
_entity.type
_entity.pdbx_description
1 polymer ?
#
loop_
_entity_poly.entity_id
_entity_poly.type
_entity_poly.pdbx_seq_one_letter_code
_entity_poly.pdbx_strand_id
1 'polypeptide(L)'
;MNPVMYPLPLALSKQRRRGLLSRTRPLSLMTDWCLMGALGLILLFSLASSQKIDPSKHPIVTTNYGKIRGIKKDLNNEILGPVEQYLGVPYATAPIGDRRFQPPEAPGSWQEIRNATQFAPVCPQNVHGVLPEIMLPVWFTDNLDVAAGYIQNQSEDCLYLNVYVPTEDGPLTKKHDESSMNKPRDEDIRDRRKKPVMLFIHGGSYMEGTGNMFDASVLAAYGNVIVVTMNYRLGVLGK
;
A
#
# COMPACT_ATOMS: atom_id res chain seq x y z
N MET A 1 -14.88 21.81 -93.76
CA MET A 1 -14.73 23.01 -94.59
C MET A 1 -14.12 24.12 -93.73
N ASN A 2 -12.81 24.36 -93.94
CA ASN A 2 -11.95 25.55 -93.72
C ASN A 2 -12.04 26.41 -92.44
N PRO A 3 -10.98 27.18 -92.08
CA PRO A 3 -9.52 26.99 -92.26
C PRO A 3 -8.68 27.44 -90.99
N VAL A 4 -7.49 26.88 -90.71
CA VAL A 4 -6.09 27.32 -91.03
C VAL A 4 -5.48 28.47 -90.17
N MET A 5 -4.22 28.24 -89.77
CA MET A 5 -3.07 29.15 -89.56
C MET A 5 -2.64 29.61 -88.13
N TYR A 6 -1.48 29.10 -87.72
CA TYR A 6 -0.42 29.73 -86.89
C TYR A 6 0.12 31.05 -87.54
N PRO A 7 1.15 31.83 -87.08
CA PRO A 7 2.21 31.56 -86.08
C PRO A 7 2.80 32.79 -85.30
N LEU A 8 3.92 32.54 -84.59
CA LEU A 8 5.13 33.38 -84.38
C LEU A 8 5.32 34.25 -83.08
N PRO A 9 6.59 34.50 -82.68
CA PRO A 9 7.09 34.62 -81.31
C PRO A 9 7.86 35.94 -81.06
N LEU A 10 8.49 36.12 -79.90
CA LEU A 10 9.89 36.61 -79.74
C LEU A 10 10.26 36.80 -78.27
N ALA A 11 11.52 36.45 -78.00
CA ALA A 11 12.19 36.46 -76.71
C ALA A 11 12.85 37.83 -76.39
N LEU A 12 13.51 37.85 -75.21
CA LEU A 12 14.53 38.79 -74.66
C LEU A 12 13.99 39.58 -73.44
N SER A 13 14.68 39.74 -72.30
CA SER A 13 16.12 39.72 -72.05
C SER A 13 16.48 39.56 -70.54
N LYS A 14 17.77 39.26 -70.33
CA LYS A 14 18.58 39.13 -69.10
C LYS A 14 18.40 40.23 -68.02
N GLN A 15 18.60 39.83 -66.76
CA GLN A 15 19.50 40.55 -65.87
C GLN A 15 20.28 39.63 -64.91
N ARG A 16 21.59 39.88 -64.81
CA ARG A 16 22.60 39.18 -64.01
C ARG A 16 22.99 40.08 -62.83
N ARG A 17 23.11 39.56 -61.61
CA ARG A 17 23.96 40.13 -60.55
C ARG A 17 24.76 39.04 -59.84
N ARG A 18 26.03 39.36 -59.59
CA ARG A 18 27.07 38.57 -58.91
C ARG A 18 27.12 38.94 -57.42
N GLY A 19 27.67 38.02 -56.60
CA GLY A 19 28.11 38.22 -55.20
C GLY A 19 27.17 37.54 -54.21
N LEU A 20 27.60 36.82 -53.17
CA LEU A 20 28.88 36.78 -52.46
C LEU A 20 28.92 35.44 -51.68
N LEU A 21 30.06 34.75 -51.61
CA LEU A 21 30.23 33.62 -50.68
C LEU A 21 30.08 34.14 -49.24
N SER A 22 29.20 33.54 -48.44
CA SER A 22 29.35 33.54 -46.98
C SER A 22 29.22 32.10 -46.46
N ARG A 23 30.30 31.64 -45.85
CA ARG A 23 30.43 30.35 -45.19
C ARG A 23 30.02 30.55 -43.74
N THR A 24 28.76 30.33 -43.41
CA THR A 24 28.29 30.31 -42.01
C THR A 24 28.44 28.90 -41.45
N ARG A 25 29.24 28.77 -40.37
CA ARG A 25 29.38 27.51 -39.60
C ARG A 25 28.12 27.30 -38.75
N PRO A 26 27.63 26.07 -38.54
CA PRO A 26 26.47 25.82 -37.70
C PRO A 26 26.91 25.82 -36.23
N LEU A 27 26.60 26.88 -35.48
CA LEU A 27 26.90 26.99 -34.05
C LEU A 27 25.73 26.53 -33.14
N SER A 28 24.63 26.02 -33.70
CA SER A 28 23.41 25.66 -32.96
C SER A 28 23.30 24.18 -32.56
N LEU A 29 24.05 23.28 -33.19
CA LEU A 29 23.97 21.83 -32.90
C LEU A 29 24.65 21.42 -31.58
N MET A 30 25.63 22.19 -31.11
CA MET A 30 26.37 21.87 -29.88
C MET A 30 25.60 22.22 -28.60
N THR A 31 24.71 23.21 -28.64
CA THR A 31 23.94 23.65 -27.46
C THR A 31 22.82 22.68 -27.11
N ASP A 32 22.20 22.05 -28.12
CA ASP A 32 21.08 21.11 -27.92
C ASP A 32 21.55 19.76 -27.34
N TRP A 33 22.73 19.28 -27.74
CA TRP A 33 23.31 18.07 -27.16
C TRP A 33 23.74 18.26 -25.70
N CYS A 34 24.14 19.47 -25.34
CA CYS A 34 24.50 19.81 -23.97
C CYS A 34 23.25 19.86 -23.07
N LEU A 35 22.15 20.43 -23.56
CA LEU A 35 20.85 20.46 -22.86
C LEU A 35 20.23 19.07 -22.69
N MET A 36 20.25 18.24 -23.73
CA MET A 36 19.75 16.87 -23.65
C MET A 36 20.63 15.98 -22.76
N GLY A 37 21.96 16.18 -22.78
CA GLY A 37 22.89 15.53 -21.88
C GLY A 37 22.66 15.93 -20.42
N ALA A 38 22.43 17.22 -20.15
CA ALA A 38 22.13 17.74 -18.82
C ALA A 38 20.77 17.23 -18.29
N LEU A 39 19.73 17.20 -19.12
CA LEU A 39 18.43 16.62 -18.77
C LEU A 39 18.53 15.12 -18.48
N GLY A 40 19.29 14.38 -19.30
CA GLY A 40 19.58 12.96 -19.06
C GLY A 40 20.34 12.73 -17.74
N LEU A 41 21.31 13.59 -17.43
CA LEU A 41 22.03 13.53 -16.16
C LEU A 41 21.11 13.82 -14.97
N ILE A 42 20.24 14.83 -15.06
CA ILE A 42 19.28 15.16 -14.00
C ILE A 42 18.28 14.01 -13.80
N LEU A 43 17.83 13.36 -14.88
CA LEU A 43 16.98 12.17 -14.80
C LEU A 43 17.70 11.00 -14.12
N LEU A 44 18.98 10.78 -14.44
CA LEU A 44 19.82 9.75 -13.80
C LEU A 44 20.08 10.05 -12.31
N PHE A 45 20.32 11.31 -11.95
CA PHE A 45 20.50 11.73 -10.56
C PHE A 45 19.20 11.65 -9.75
N SER A 46 18.04 11.89 -10.35
CA SER A 46 16.73 11.76 -9.67
C SER A 46 16.34 10.29 -9.47
N LEU A 47 16.68 9.39 -10.40
CA LEU A 47 16.51 7.93 -10.24
C LEU A 47 17.44 7.33 -9.17
N ALA A 48 18.58 7.97 -8.87
CA ALA A 48 19.53 7.52 -7.86
C ALA A 48 19.19 7.96 -6.43
N SER A 49 18.10 8.71 -6.22
CA SER A 49 17.64 9.10 -4.88
C SER A 49 17.02 7.88 -4.17
N SER A 50 17.86 7.02 -3.61
CA SER A 50 17.44 6.04 -2.60
C SER A 50 16.99 6.80 -1.36
N GLN A 51 15.68 6.88 -1.15
CA GLN A 51 15.13 7.29 0.14
C GLN A 51 15.68 6.35 1.20
N LYS A 52 16.55 6.86 2.10
CA LYS A 52 16.97 6.08 3.27
C LYS A 52 15.73 5.83 4.12
N ILE A 53 15.33 4.57 4.22
CA ILE A 53 14.23 4.13 5.08
C ILE A 53 14.65 4.40 6.52
N ASP A 54 13.90 5.25 7.21
CA ASP A 54 14.11 5.57 8.62
C ASP A 54 13.82 4.33 9.48
N PRO A 55 14.84 3.72 10.13
CA PRO A 55 14.63 2.52 10.95
C PRO A 55 13.68 2.76 12.12
N SER A 56 13.53 4.00 12.59
CA SER A 56 12.63 4.35 13.69
C SER A 56 11.15 4.33 13.29
N LYS A 57 10.86 4.48 12.00
CA LYS A 57 9.50 4.46 11.43
C LYS A 57 9.10 3.11 10.87
N HIS A 58 10.07 2.22 10.62
CA HIS A 58 9.85 0.94 9.97
C HIS A 58 10.39 -0.21 10.80
N PRO A 59 9.69 -0.58 11.90
CA PRO A 59 10.13 -1.64 12.80
C PRO A 59 10.20 -2.98 12.06
N ILE A 60 11.18 -3.82 12.43
CA ILE A 60 11.38 -5.14 11.85
C ILE A 60 11.24 -6.19 12.94
N VAL A 61 10.36 -7.17 12.72
CA VAL A 61 10.12 -8.29 13.62
C VAL A 61 10.44 -9.61 12.93
N THR A 62 11.01 -10.55 13.68
CA THR A 62 11.28 -11.91 13.19
C THR A 62 10.10 -12.81 13.57
N THR A 63 9.52 -13.47 12.58
CA THR A 63 8.50 -14.52 12.77
C THR A 63 9.13 -15.89 12.53
N ASN A 64 8.38 -16.97 12.80
CA ASN A 64 8.81 -18.33 12.47
C ASN A 64 9.01 -18.55 10.96
N TYR A 65 8.39 -17.73 10.11
CA TYR A 65 8.43 -17.85 8.65
C TYR A 65 9.40 -16.88 7.98
N GLY A 66 9.99 -15.95 8.74
CA GLY A 66 10.90 -14.92 8.21
C GLY A 66 10.67 -13.54 8.82
N LYS A 67 11.43 -12.56 8.36
CA LYS A 67 11.37 -11.18 8.87
C LYS A 67 10.26 -10.38 8.18
N ILE A 68 9.56 -9.55 8.94
CA ILE A 68 8.56 -8.61 8.41
C ILE A 68 8.90 -7.18 8.83
N ARG A 69 8.66 -6.22 7.93
CA ARG A 69 8.81 -4.77 8.19
C ARG A 69 7.43 -4.13 8.29
N GLY A 70 7.14 -3.54 9.44
CA GLY A 70 5.93 -2.77 9.69
C GLY A 70 6.11 -1.26 9.46
N ILE A 71 5.15 -0.49 9.97
CA ILE A 71 5.18 0.97 10.01
C ILE A 71 4.74 1.46 11.39
N LYS A 72 5.48 2.41 11.97
CA LYS A 72 5.09 3.11 13.18
C LYS A 72 4.15 4.25 12.81
N LYS A 73 2.95 4.27 13.38
CA LYS A 73 1.89 5.25 13.13
C LYS A 73 1.63 6.05 14.40
N ASP A 74 1.81 7.37 14.29
CA ASP A 74 1.36 8.31 15.31
C ASP A 74 -0.17 8.47 15.23
N LEU A 75 -0.82 8.57 16.37
CA LEU A 75 -2.27 8.76 16.45
C LEU A 75 -2.61 10.25 16.52
N ASN A 76 -3.77 10.61 15.96
CA ASN A 76 -4.28 11.99 16.04
C ASN A 76 -4.88 12.26 17.43
N ASN A 77 -4.08 12.05 18.48
CA ASN A 77 -4.43 12.25 19.87
C ASN A 77 -3.13 12.41 20.69
N GLU A 78 -3.01 13.50 21.45
CA GLU A 78 -1.79 13.83 22.21
C GLU A 78 -1.52 12.91 23.40
N ILE A 79 -2.55 12.19 23.88
CA ILE A 79 -2.48 11.32 25.05
C ILE A 79 -2.07 9.90 24.65
N LEU A 80 -2.45 9.46 23.45
CA LEU A 80 -2.20 8.10 22.99
C LEU A 80 -0.82 8.01 22.34
N GLY A 81 0.00 7.10 22.84
CA GLY A 81 1.28 6.77 22.23
C GLY A 81 1.13 6.14 20.83
N PRO A 82 2.22 6.09 20.06
CA PRO A 82 2.21 5.51 18.72
C PRO A 82 1.96 4.00 18.73
N VAL A 83 1.63 3.48 17.55
CA VAL A 83 1.33 2.05 17.32
C VAL A 83 2.18 1.54 16.17
N GLU A 84 2.77 0.36 16.32
CA GLU A 84 3.35 -0.35 15.18
C GLU A 84 2.27 -1.16 14.47
N GLN A 85 2.19 -0.97 13.15
CA GLN A 85 1.28 -1.69 12.29
C GLN A 85 2.06 -2.65 11.39
N TYR A 86 1.60 -3.89 11.36
CA TYR A 86 2.06 -4.92 10.43
C TYR A 86 0.84 -5.36 9.60
N LEU A 87 0.69 -4.79 8.41
CA LEU A 87 -0.46 -4.94 7.54
C LEU A 87 -0.18 -5.98 6.45
N GLY A 88 -1.17 -6.81 6.12
CA GLY A 88 -1.03 -7.81 5.06
C GLY A 88 -0.02 -8.92 5.37
N VAL A 89 0.04 -9.37 6.63
CA VAL A 89 0.92 -10.48 7.04
C VAL A 89 0.27 -11.82 6.65
N PRO A 90 0.91 -12.66 5.82
CA PRO A 90 0.33 -13.94 5.43
C PRO A 90 0.31 -14.91 6.61
N TYR A 91 -0.84 -15.49 6.90
CA TYR A 91 -0.99 -16.51 7.94
C TYR A 91 -1.22 -17.91 7.38
N ALA A 92 -1.47 -18.03 6.07
CA ALA A 92 -1.65 -19.28 5.36
C ALA A 92 -1.17 -19.15 3.91
N THR A 93 -0.95 -20.29 3.24
CA THR A 93 -0.65 -20.32 1.81
C THR A 93 -1.90 -19.95 0.99
N ALA A 94 -1.70 -19.24 -0.14
CA ALA A 94 -2.77 -18.82 -1.04
C ALA A 94 -3.69 -20.01 -1.43
N PRO A 95 -5.00 -19.94 -1.17
CA PRO A 95 -5.97 -21.03 -1.38
C PRO A 95 -6.47 -21.09 -2.83
N ILE A 96 -5.55 -21.03 -3.79
CA ILE A 96 -5.81 -21.02 -5.23
C ILE A 96 -5.60 -22.40 -5.86
N GLY A 97 -6.23 -22.63 -7.02
CA GLY A 97 -6.09 -23.88 -7.76
C GLY A 97 -6.57 -25.08 -6.95
N ASP A 98 -5.72 -26.11 -6.83
CA ASP A 98 -6.04 -27.35 -6.11
C ASP A 98 -6.25 -27.16 -4.59
N ARG A 99 -5.83 -26.01 -4.03
CA ARG A 99 -6.08 -25.65 -2.63
C ARG A 99 -7.44 -24.98 -2.41
N ARG A 100 -8.20 -24.71 -3.47
CA ARG A 100 -9.57 -24.21 -3.35
C ARG A 100 -10.43 -25.29 -2.69
N PHE A 101 -11.27 -24.91 -1.71
CA PHE A 101 -12.11 -25.82 -0.93
C PHE A 101 -11.32 -26.88 -0.12
N GLN A 102 -10.04 -26.63 0.13
CA GLN A 102 -9.24 -27.40 1.08
C GLN A 102 -9.03 -26.60 2.36
N PRO A 103 -8.72 -27.26 3.50
CA PRO A 103 -8.25 -26.58 4.70
C PRO A 103 -7.02 -25.71 4.42
N PRO A 104 -6.84 -24.57 5.12
CA PRO A 104 -5.67 -23.71 4.93
C PRO A 104 -4.39 -24.41 5.40
N GLU A 105 -3.32 -24.24 4.63
CA GLU A 105 -1.97 -24.72 4.96
C GLU A 105 -1.09 -23.59 5.49
N ALA A 106 -0.08 -23.92 6.29
CA ALA A 106 0.90 -22.95 6.76
C ALA A 106 1.57 -22.20 5.60
N PRO A 107 1.93 -20.92 5.76
CA PRO A 107 2.59 -20.16 4.71
C PRO A 107 4.02 -20.66 4.49
N GLY A 108 4.51 -20.54 3.27
CA GLY A 108 5.93 -20.75 2.97
C GLY A 108 6.82 -19.75 3.70
N SER A 109 8.00 -20.19 4.14
CA SER A 109 8.99 -19.29 4.74
C SER A 109 9.72 -18.45 3.68
N TRP A 110 10.21 -17.28 4.08
CA TRP A 110 10.95 -16.35 3.23
C TRP A 110 12.26 -15.91 3.89
N GLN A 111 13.29 -15.71 3.07
CA GLN A 111 14.63 -15.29 3.54
C GLN A 111 14.75 -13.77 3.68
N GLU A 112 14.20 -13.03 2.70
CA GLU A 112 14.26 -11.57 2.65
C GLU A 112 13.25 -10.90 3.58
N ILE A 113 13.48 -9.64 3.95
CA ILE A 113 12.53 -8.89 4.78
C ILE A 113 11.26 -8.61 3.95
N ARG A 114 10.13 -9.20 4.35
CA ARG A 114 8.82 -8.95 3.71
C ARG A 114 8.23 -7.63 4.20
N ASN A 115 7.80 -6.77 3.29
CA ASN A 115 7.07 -5.55 3.65
C ASN A 115 5.65 -5.89 4.10
N ALA A 116 5.28 -5.42 5.29
CA ALA A 116 3.96 -5.51 5.89
C ALA A 116 3.47 -4.10 6.27
N THR A 117 3.54 -3.17 5.32
CA THR A 117 3.23 -1.74 5.52
C THR A 117 1.93 -1.31 4.85
N GLN A 118 1.28 -2.22 4.11
CA GLN A 118 0.07 -1.96 3.34
C GLN A 118 -0.88 -3.15 3.45
N PHE A 119 -2.17 -2.91 3.33
CA PHE A 119 -3.16 -3.98 3.31
C PHE A 119 -2.96 -4.89 2.10
N ALA A 120 -3.07 -6.20 2.33
CA ALA A 120 -3.17 -7.19 1.26
C ALA A 120 -4.58 -7.18 0.64
N PRO A 121 -4.76 -7.79 -0.56
CA PRO A 121 -6.08 -7.93 -1.18
C PRO A 121 -7.08 -8.60 -0.23
N VAL A 122 -8.35 -8.20 -0.34
CA VAL A 122 -9.45 -8.83 0.39
C VAL A 122 -9.96 -10.06 -0.35
N CYS A 123 -10.71 -10.92 0.35
CA CYS A 123 -11.30 -12.09 -0.29
C CYS A 123 -12.40 -11.70 -1.28
N PRO A 124 -12.63 -12.50 -2.34
CA PRO A 124 -13.61 -12.18 -3.37
C PRO A 124 -15.03 -12.07 -2.79
N GLN A 125 -15.71 -10.97 -3.08
CA GLN A 125 -17.03 -10.65 -2.53
C GLN A 125 -17.77 -9.66 -3.45
N ASN A 126 -19.10 -9.70 -3.44
CA ASN A 126 -19.94 -8.79 -4.20
C ASN A 126 -20.94 -8.09 -3.28
N VAL A 127 -20.71 -6.80 -3.05
CA VAL A 127 -21.51 -5.99 -2.11
C VAL A 127 -22.69 -5.30 -2.81
N HIS A 128 -22.76 -5.36 -4.15
CA HIS A 128 -23.79 -4.68 -4.93
C HIS A 128 -25.02 -5.54 -5.30
N GLY A 129 -25.24 -6.73 -4.71
CA GLY A 129 -26.43 -7.48 -5.13
C GLY A 129 -26.80 -8.78 -4.44
N VAL A 130 -26.26 -9.13 -3.27
CA VAL A 130 -26.51 -10.45 -2.68
C VAL A 130 -27.28 -10.41 -1.37
N LEU A 131 -27.09 -9.40 -0.52
CA LEU A 131 -27.71 -9.37 0.80
C LEU A 131 -28.68 -8.21 0.99
N PRO A 132 -29.86 -8.46 1.59
CA PRO A 132 -30.74 -7.39 2.04
C PRO A 132 -29.99 -6.46 3.00
N GLU A 133 -30.07 -5.16 2.74
CA GLU A 133 -29.45 -4.09 3.54
C GLU A 133 -29.74 -4.24 5.05
N ILE A 134 -30.90 -4.81 5.40
CA ILE A 134 -31.33 -5.11 6.77
C ILE A 134 -30.43 -6.06 7.57
N MET A 135 -29.56 -6.84 6.92
CA MET A 135 -28.64 -7.78 7.60
C MET A 135 -27.24 -7.20 7.82
N LEU A 136 -26.98 -6.00 7.30
CA LEU A 136 -25.69 -5.33 7.41
C LEU A 136 -25.76 -4.21 8.45
N PRO A 137 -24.65 -3.91 9.13
CA PRO A 137 -24.66 -2.83 10.11
C PRO A 137 -24.79 -1.48 9.41
N VAL A 138 -25.56 -0.58 10.01
CA VAL A 138 -25.90 0.74 9.45
C VAL A 138 -24.67 1.54 9.00
N TRP A 139 -23.58 1.50 9.77
CA TRP A 139 -22.35 2.22 9.42
C TRP A 139 -21.70 1.73 8.11
N PHE A 140 -21.94 0.47 7.73
CA PHE A 140 -21.45 -0.14 6.51
C PHE A 140 -22.32 0.22 5.31
N THR A 141 -23.66 0.22 5.49
CA THR A 141 -24.62 0.52 4.42
C THR A 141 -24.70 2.01 4.11
N ASP A 142 -24.67 2.87 5.14
CA ASP A 142 -24.77 4.33 4.98
C ASP A 142 -23.53 4.96 4.34
N ASN A 143 -22.39 4.27 4.35
CA ASN A 143 -21.11 4.76 3.79
C ASN A 143 -20.53 3.80 2.75
N LEU A 144 -21.39 3.32 1.85
CA LEU A 144 -21.02 2.28 0.88
C LEU A 144 -19.83 2.67 0.01
N ASP A 145 -19.66 3.96 -0.34
CA ASP A 145 -18.51 4.44 -1.12
C ASP A 145 -17.17 4.27 -0.37
N VAL A 146 -17.17 4.53 0.94
CA VAL A 146 -15.99 4.35 1.80
C VAL A 146 -15.72 2.86 1.98
N ALA A 147 -16.76 2.07 2.27
CA ALA A 147 -16.65 0.62 2.39
C ALA A 147 -16.14 0.00 1.08
N ALA A 148 -16.62 0.47 -0.08
CA ALA A 148 -16.17 0.07 -1.40
C ALA A 148 -14.65 0.26 -1.57
N GLY A 149 -14.09 1.37 -1.08
CA GLY A 149 -12.65 1.61 -1.08
C GLY A 149 -11.83 0.50 -0.42
N TYR A 150 -12.33 -0.13 0.65
CA TYR A 150 -11.65 -1.22 1.34
C TYR A 150 -11.75 -2.58 0.63
N ILE A 151 -12.72 -2.75 -0.27
CA ILE A 151 -13.03 -4.03 -0.94
C ILE A 151 -12.80 -4.02 -2.44
N GLN A 152 -12.28 -2.92 -3.00
CA GLN A 152 -11.99 -2.81 -4.43
C GLN A 152 -10.89 -3.79 -4.88
N ASN A 153 -9.84 -3.97 -4.08
CA ASN A 153 -8.72 -4.85 -4.41
C ASN A 153 -8.97 -6.27 -3.88
N GLN A 154 -9.55 -7.12 -4.72
CA GLN A 154 -9.91 -8.50 -4.36
C GLN A 154 -8.98 -9.54 -5.01
N SER A 155 -8.71 -10.63 -4.31
CA SER A 155 -7.97 -11.79 -4.81
C SER A 155 -8.36 -13.05 -4.05
N GLU A 156 -8.28 -14.22 -4.68
CA GLU A 156 -8.37 -15.50 -3.93
C GLU A 156 -7.15 -15.70 -2.99
N ASP A 157 -6.01 -15.10 -3.32
CA ASP A 157 -4.90 -14.93 -2.37
C ASP A 157 -5.22 -13.80 -1.40
N CYS A 158 -5.98 -14.12 -0.34
CA CYS A 158 -6.49 -13.16 0.64
C CYS A 158 -6.29 -13.58 2.11
N LEU A 159 -5.56 -14.66 2.38
CA LEU A 159 -5.36 -15.18 3.74
C LEU A 159 -4.29 -14.41 4.51
N TYR A 160 -4.64 -13.17 4.84
CA TYR A 160 -3.78 -12.20 5.51
C TYR A 160 -4.41 -11.68 6.79
N LEU A 161 -3.57 -11.27 7.72
CA LEU A 161 -3.95 -10.57 8.95
C LEU A 161 -3.17 -9.26 9.11
N ASN A 162 -3.70 -8.38 9.94
CA ASN A 162 -3.11 -7.10 10.32
C ASN A 162 -2.88 -7.10 11.83
N VAL A 163 -1.70 -6.65 12.27
CA VAL A 163 -1.32 -6.61 13.69
C VAL A 163 -1.05 -5.17 14.10
N TYR A 164 -1.65 -4.76 15.23
CA TYR A 164 -1.52 -3.44 15.83
C TYR A 164 -0.90 -3.60 17.21
N VAL A 165 0.33 -3.12 17.38
CA VAL A 165 1.12 -3.28 18.61
C VAL A 165 1.35 -1.91 19.25
N PRO A 166 0.91 -1.69 20.50
CA PRO A 166 1.17 -0.43 21.18
C PRO A 166 2.65 -0.35 21.58
N THR A 167 3.32 0.76 21.26
CA THR A 167 4.76 0.95 21.60
C THR A 167 4.99 1.41 23.02
N GLU A 168 4.00 2.07 23.61
CA GLU A 168 4.06 2.64 24.96
C GLU A 168 3.04 1.95 25.86
N ASP A 169 3.30 2.00 27.15
CA ASP A 169 2.34 1.58 28.16
C ASP A 169 1.21 2.60 28.19
N GLY A 170 0.02 2.17 27.74
CA GLY A 170 -1.15 3.04 27.61
C GLY A 170 -1.57 3.72 28.92
N PRO A 171 -2.54 4.66 28.89
CA PRO A 171 -2.97 5.42 30.06
C PRO A 171 -3.47 4.56 31.23
N LEU A 172 -3.89 3.32 30.95
CA LEU A 172 -4.41 2.35 31.92
C LEU A 172 -3.33 1.50 32.60
N THR A 173 -2.07 1.62 32.19
CA THR A 173 -0.95 0.90 32.79
C THR A 173 -0.50 1.63 34.05
N LYS A 174 -0.47 0.94 35.20
CA LYS A 174 0.05 1.54 36.43
C LYS A 174 1.54 1.83 36.20
N LYS A 175 1.96 3.08 36.41
CA LYS A 175 3.39 3.38 36.49
C LYS A 175 3.95 2.63 37.70
N HIS A 176 4.97 1.84 37.47
CA HIS A 176 5.66 1.10 38.51
C HIS A 176 6.30 2.12 39.48
N ASP A 177 5.76 2.25 40.69
CA ASP A 177 6.47 2.96 41.76
C ASP A 177 7.65 2.07 42.19
N GLU A 178 8.88 2.60 42.07
CA GLU A 178 10.14 1.94 42.44
C GLU A 178 10.17 1.43 43.90
N SER A 179 9.23 1.87 44.74
CA SER A 179 9.06 1.43 46.14
C SER A 179 8.45 0.04 46.30
N SER A 180 7.98 -0.60 45.22
CA SER A 180 7.21 -1.86 45.26
C SER A 180 8.06 -3.14 45.16
N MET A 181 9.40 -3.02 45.10
CA MET A 181 10.32 -4.13 44.79
C MET A 181 10.25 -5.32 45.76
N ASN A 182 9.67 -5.13 46.97
CA ASN A 182 9.61 -6.15 48.03
C ASN A 182 8.18 -6.66 48.37
N LYS A 183 7.16 -6.37 47.57
CA LYS A 183 5.82 -6.96 47.77
C LYS A 183 5.63 -8.20 46.90
N PRO A 184 5.00 -9.29 47.40
CA PRO A 184 4.60 -10.40 46.54
C PRO A 184 3.74 -9.83 45.42
N ARG A 185 4.16 -10.05 44.18
CA ARG A 185 3.43 -9.57 43.01
C ARG A 185 2.11 -10.33 42.95
N ASP A 186 1.03 -9.70 43.42
CA ASP A 186 -0.26 -9.93 42.78
C ASP A 186 -0.04 -9.50 41.32
N GLU A 187 0.32 -10.45 40.45
CA GLU A 187 0.66 -10.17 39.05
C GLU A 187 -0.59 -9.64 38.34
N ASP A 188 -0.76 -8.32 38.34
CA ASP A 188 -1.73 -7.66 37.47
C ASP A 188 -1.37 -8.04 36.02
N ILE A 189 -2.34 -8.54 35.27
CA ILE A 189 -2.16 -8.94 33.87
C ILE A 189 -1.59 -7.76 33.04
N ARG A 190 -1.85 -6.52 33.47
CA ARG A 190 -1.37 -5.29 32.85
C ARG A 190 0.13 -5.02 33.04
N ASP A 191 0.79 -5.70 33.97
CA ASP A 191 2.21 -5.51 34.31
C ASP A 191 3.12 -6.59 33.69
N ARG A 192 2.57 -7.37 32.75
CA ARG A 192 3.30 -8.40 32.04
C ARG A 192 4.15 -7.78 30.93
N ARG A 193 5.43 -8.19 30.84
CA ARG A 193 6.28 -7.91 29.66
C ARG A 193 5.67 -8.39 28.34
N LYS A 194 4.70 -9.31 28.39
CA LYS A 194 3.90 -9.77 27.24
C LYS A 194 2.51 -9.17 27.34
N LYS A 195 2.10 -8.42 26.32
CA LYS A 195 0.79 -7.79 26.25
C LYS A 195 -0.30 -8.81 25.89
N PRO A 196 -1.55 -8.66 26.39
CA PRO A 196 -2.68 -9.46 25.92
C PRO A 196 -2.92 -9.29 24.43
N VAL A 197 -3.53 -10.29 23.78
CA VAL A 197 -3.84 -10.28 22.34
C VAL A 197 -5.35 -10.42 22.14
N MET A 198 -5.93 -9.52 21.35
CA MET A 198 -7.32 -9.57 20.91
C MET A 198 -7.37 -9.88 19.42
N LEU A 199 -7.97 -11.02 19.05
CA LEU A 199 -8.24 -11.36 17.65
C LEU A 199 -9.66 -10.92 17.29
N PHE A 200 -9.79 -10.05 16.31
CA PHE A 200 -11.05 -9.57 15.77
C PHE A 200 -11.37 -10.29 14.45
N ILE A 201 -12.56 -10.88 14.40
CA ILE A 201 -13.12 -11.57 13.24
C ILE A 201 -14.30 -10.74 12.76
N HIS A 202 -14.23 -10.23 11.53
CA HIS A 202 -15.27 -9.37 10.98
C HIS A 202 -16.53 -10.16 10.63
N GLY A 203 -17.69 -9.48 10.69
CA GLY A 203 -18.97 -9.97 10.18
C GLY A 203 -19.14 -9.71 8.69
N GLY A 204 -20.40 -9.68 8.23
CA GLY A 204 -20.77 -9.58 6.81
C GLY A 204 -21.45 -10.85 6.29
N SER A 205 -22.18 -11.55 7.17
CA SER A 205 -22.98 -12.74 6.86
C SER A 205 -22.21 -13.87 6.15
N TYR A 206 -20.90 -13.94 6.39
CA TYR A 206 -19.96 -14.84 5.72
C TYR A 206 -19.77 -14.59 4.20
N MET A 207 -20.41 -13.56 3.64
CA MET A 207 -20.41 -13.28 2.19
C MET A 207 -19.55 -12.07 1.82
N GLU A 208 -19.42 -11.11 2.73
CA GLU A 208 -18.63 -9.89 2.56
C GLU A 208 -17.90 -9.49 3.86
N GLY A 209 -17.15 -8.40 3.77
CA GLY A 209 -16.38 -7.80 4.84
C GLY A 209 -14.88 -8.03 4.68
N THR A 210 -14.13 -7.36 5.55
CA THR A 210 -12.68 -7.47 5.64
C THR A 210 -12.23 -6.94 7.00
N GLY A 211 -11.17 -7.54 7.55
CA GLY A 211 -10.50 -7.02 8.74
C GLY A 211 -9.85 -5.64 8.50
N ASN A 212 -9.64 -5.27 7.24
CA ASN A 212 -9.00 -4.00 6.86
C ASN A 212 -9.86 -2.77 7.18
N MET A 213 -11.18 -2.92 7.30
CA MET A 213 -12.11 -1.82 7.66
C MET A 213 -11.97 -1.35 9.11
N PHE A 214 -11.27 -2.12 9.95
CA PHE A 214 -11.20 -1.91 11.39
C PHE A 214 -9.79 -1.47 11.78
N ASP A 215 -9.52 -0.15 11.77
CA ASP A 215 -8.26 0.38 12.31
C ASP A 215 -8.26 0.27 13.84
N ALA A 216 -7.55 -0.75 14.34
CA ALA A 216 -7.48 -1.05 15.76
C ALA A 216 -6.41 -0.27 16.53
N SER A 217 -5.77 0.74 15.91
CA SER A 217 -4.65 1.44 16.55
C SER A 217 -5.05 2.15 17.84
N VAL A 218 -6.22 2.81 17.86
CA VAL A 218 -6.72 3.48 19.07
C VAL A 218 -6.99 2.47 20.19
N LEU A 219 -7.61 1.33 19.86
CA LEU A 219 -7.89 0.26 20.82
C LEU A 219 -6.59 -0.33 21.38
N ALA A 220 -5.60 -0.58 20.52
CA ALA A 220 -4.30 -1.09 20.91
C ALA A 220 -3.57 -0.14 21.87
N ALA A 221 -3.48 1.15 21.51
CA ALA A 221 -2.81 2.18 22.31
C ALA A 221 -3.52 2.43 23.64
N TYR A 222 -4.85 2.57 23.62
CA TYR A 222 -5.62 2.87 24.83
C TYR A 222 -5.67 1.68 25.80
N GLY A 223 -5.95 0.49 25.27
CA GLY A 223 -6.09 -0.74 26.06
C GLY A 223 -4.76 -1.37 26.49
N ASN A 224 -3.63 -0.91 25.93
CA ASN A 224 -2.32 -1.54 26.08
C ASN A 224 -2.36 -3.04 25.71
N VAL A 225 -3.02 -3.37 24.60
CA VAL A 225 -3.20 -4.74 24.08
C VAL A 225 -2.76 -4.80 22.63
N ILE A 226 -2.29 -5.97 22.19
CA ILE A 226 -2.08 -6.23 20.76
C ILE A 226 -3.44 -6.57 20.15
N VAL A 227 -3.81 -5.89 19.07
CA VAL A 227 -5.04 -6.21 18.33
C VAL A 227 -4.66 -6.80 16.98
N VAL A 228 -5.35 -7.87 16.59
CA VAL A 228 -5.18 -8.53 15.31
C VAL A 228 -6.52 -8.51 14.57
N THR A 229 -6.55 -7.99 13.35
CA THR A 229 -7.69 -8.16 12.44
C THR A 229 -7.32 -9.15 11.35
N MET A 230 -8.25 -10.00 10.92
CA MET A 230 -7.95 -11.04 9.92
C MET A 230 -8.97 -11.08 8.81
N ASN A 231 -8.52 -11.51 7.63
CA ASN A 231 -9.38 -11.91 6.52
C ASN A 231 -9.49 -13.44 6.50
N TYR A 232 -10.68 -13.94 6.17
CA TYR A 232 -10.94 -15.35 5.95
C TYR A 232 -11.74 -15.53 4.66
N ARG A 233 -11.68 -16.71 4.03
CA ARG A 233 -12.41 -16.97 2.78
C ARG A 233 -13.91 -16.75 2.99
N LEU A 234 -14.55 -16.10 2.02
CA LEU A 234 -15.96 -15.72 2.06
C LEU A 234 -16.77 -16.48 1.01
N GLY A 235 -18.09 -16.53 1.25
CA GLY A 235 -19.09 -17.10 0.37
C GLY A 235 -18.75 -18.52 -0.07
N VAL A 236 -18.87 -18.76 -1.38
CA VAL A 236 -18.64 -20.09 -1.97
C VAL A 236 -17.23 -20.60 -1.67
N LEU A 237 -16.22 -19.72 -1.70
CA LEU A 237 -14.82 -20.08 -1.49
C LEU A 237 -14.49 -20.43 -0.04
N GLY A 238 -15.33 -20.01 0.91
CA GLY A 238 -15.17 -20.24 2.35
C GLY A 238 -15.64 -21.60 2.86
N LYS A 239 -16.20 -22.45 2.00
CA LYS A 239 -16.61 -23.82 2.34
C LYS A 239 -15.44 -24.80 2.41
#